data_AF-A0A7Z0LDK2-F1
#
_entry.id   AF-A0A7Z0LDK2-F1
#
_cell.length_a   1.000
_cell.length_b   1.000
_cell.length_c   1.000
_cell.angle_alpha   90.00
_cell.angle_beta   90.00
_cell.angle_gamma   90.00
#
_symmetry.space_group_name_H-M   'P 1'
#
loop_
_entity.id
_entity.type
_entity.pdbx_description
1 polymer ?
#
loop_
_entity_poly.entity_id
_entity_poly.type
_entity_poly.pdbx_seq_one_letter_code
_entity_poly.pdbx_strand_id
1 'polypeptide(L)'
;MAPVTLEKILQQHQFVRLKPYVIFELQDPSATEAVVESLKENKKYTVLSQQEVLGLVIQFIRVIQGLLIVLSFQAVVVSTIMIGIIVYINIMQRSREIGVMKAVGYLNRDVQSIFLYESLIITFLSLVVAFLVSQVIGSIANVVVCHFYPSITRVFFLDLQSILMMIGLGLVLGYLSAYFPTKKISQLDPVVSLRYE
;
A
#
# COMPACT_ATOMS: atom_id res chain seq x y z
N MET A 1 18.16 56.38 -16.57
CA MET A 1 18.79 55.53 -15.53
C MET A 1 19.72 54.55 -16.22
N ALA A 2 21.03 54.76 -16.14
CA ALA A 2 22.03 53.94 -16.82
C ALA A 2 22.02 52.51 -16.27
N PRO A 3 22.17 51.46 -17.10
CA PRO A 3 22.21 50.09 -16.61
C PRO A 3 23.45 49.95 -15.73
N VAL A 4 23.26 49.64 -14.46
CA VAL A 4 24.33 49.33 -13.51
C VAL A 4 25.05 48.09 -14.04
N THR A 5 26.16 48.31 -14.72
CA THR A 5 26.94 47.28 -15.38
C THR A 5 27.45 46.31 -14.31
N LEU A 6 27.18 45.02 -14.49
CA LEU A 6 27.57 43.89 -13.62
C LEU A 6 29.01 44.02 -13.08
N GLU A 7 29.88 44.61 -13.90
CA GLU A 7 31.28 44.94 -13.65
C GLU A 7 31.52 45.80 -12.39
N LYS A 8 30.67 46.81 -12.13
CA LYS A 8 30.81 47.67 -10.94
C LYS A 8 30.52 46.93 -9.63
N ILE A 9 29.56 46.01 -9.65
CA ILE A 9 29.18 45.20 -8.47
C ILE A 9 30.25 44.14 -8.19
N LEU A 10 30.86 43.59 -9.24
CA LEU A 10 31.94 42.59 -9.12
C LEU A 10 33.22 43.17 -8.52
N GLN A 11 33.57 44.42 -8.87
CA GLN A 11 34.73 45.12 -8.28
C GLN A 11 34.51 45.52 -6.81
N GLN A 12 33.29 45.89 -6.41
CA GLN A 12 33.00 46.41 -5.08
C GLN A 12 33.06 45.34 -3.97
N HIS A 13 32.94 44.06 -4.30
CA HIS A 13 32.86 42.96 -3.32
C HIS A 13 34.01 41.94 -3.40
N GLN A 14 35.11 42.25 -4.10
CA GLN A 14 36.29 41.37 -4.21
C GLN A 14 35.95 39.92 -4.60
N PHE A 15 35.11 39.72 -5.62
CA PHE A 15 34.85 38.37 -6.12
C PHE A 15 36.10 37.78 -6.79
N VAL A 16 36.75 36.81 -6.14
CA VAL A 16 38.04 36.22 -6.56
C VAL A 16 37.90 35.22 -7.72
N ARG A 17 36.72 34.60 -7.92
CA ARG A 17 36.45 33.70 -9.05
C ARG A 17 34.99 33.74 -9.49
N LEU A 18 34.78 33.98 -10.78
CA LEU A 18 33.48 33.82 -11.44
C LEU A 18 33.27 32.34 -11.77
N LYS A 19 32.17 31.75 -11.27
CA LYS A 19 31.71 30.41 -11.67
C LYS A 19 30.43 30.58 -12.49
N PRO A 20 30.51 30.76 -13.82
CA PRO A 20 29.32 30.89 -14.65
C PRO A 20 28.57 29.55 -14.69
N TYR A 21 27.25 29.60 -14.49
CA TYR A 21 26.36 28.48 -14.72
C TYR A 21 25.69 28.68 -16.09
N VAL A 22 25.74 27.66 -16.93
CA VAL A 22 25.07 27.64 -18.24
C VAL A 22 24.07 26.49 -18.23
N ILE A 23 22.81 26.80 -18.51
CA ILE A 23 21.73 25.82 -18.59
C ILE A 23 21.65 25.38 -20.06
N PHE A 24 21.78 24.09 -20.29
CA PHE A 24 21.59 23.49 -21.61
C PHE A 24 20.29 22.68 -21.58
N GLU A 25 19.40 22.94 -22.53
CA GLU A 25 18.20 22.14 -22.75
C GLU A 25 18.46 21.23 -23.96
N LEU A 26 18.44 19.92 -23.74
CA LEU A 26 18.62 18.94 -24.81
C LEU A 26 17.29 18.71 -25.52
N GLN A 27 17.31 18.67 -26.86
CA GLN A 27 16.13 18.27 -27.64
C GLN A 27 15.73 16.80 -27.41
N ASP A 28 16.70 15.93 -27.08
CA ASP A 28 16.45 14.53 -26.71
C ASP A 28 16.75 14.28 -25.23
N PRO A 29 15.73 14.04 -24.39
CA PRO A 29 15.89 13.81 -22.95
C PRO A 29 16.69 12.54 -22.60
N SER A 30 16.68 11.54 -23.47
CA SER A 30 17.36 10.23 -23.29
C SER A 30 18.88 10.30 -23.48
N ALA A 31 19.40 11.32 -24.18
CA ALA A 31 20.84 11.51 -24.39
C ALA A 31 21.53 12.24 -23.22
N THR A 32 20.77 12.68 -22.22
CA THR A 32 21.28 13.49 -21.10
C THR A 32 22.34 12.76 -20.29
N GLU A 33 22.20 11.45 -20.04
CA GLU A 33 23.20 10.68 -19.28
C GLU A 33 24.54 10.59 -20.02
N ALA A 34 24.53 10.28 -21.32
CA ALA A 34 25.73 10.17 -22.14
C ALA A 34 26.47 11.52 -22.33
N VAL A 35 25.71 12.61 -22.47
CA VAL A 35 26.26 13.97 -22.57
C VAL A 35 26.84 14.44 -21.23
N VAL A 36 26.17 14.13 -20.11
CA VAL A 36 26.67 14.45 -18.77
C VAL A 36 27.96 13.67 -18.46
N GLU A 37 28.03 12.40 -18.86
CA GLU A 37 29.23 11.57 -18.67
C GLU A 37 30.41 12.11 -19.50
N SER A 38 30.19 12.42 -20.78
CA SER A 38 31.21 13.01 -21.67
C SER A 38 31.72 14.38 -21.18
N LEU A 39 30.85 15.17 -20.53
CA LEU A 39 31.22 16.47 -19.97
C LEU A 39 31.90 16.36 -18.58
N LYS A 40 31.53 15.36 -17.77
CA LYS A 40 32.20 15.06 -16.49
C LYS A 40 33.63 14.53 -16.72
N GLU A 41 33.87 13.80 -17.81
CA GLU A 41 35.18 13.22 -18.15
C GLU A 41 36.28 14.29 -18.36
N ASN A 42 35.91 15.46 -18.89
CA ASN A 42 36.84 16.58 -19.07
C ASN A 42 37.28 17.27 -17.76
N LYS A 43 36.73 16.89 -16.59
CA LYS A 43 37.04 17.37 -15.21
C LYS A 43 37.06 18.89 -14.97
N LYS A 44 36.82 19.71 -15.99
CA LYS A 44 36.80 21.17 -15.95
C LYS A 44 35.41 21.75 -15.61
N TYR A 45 34.36 20.96 -15.76
CA TYR A 45 32.97 21.39 -15.59
C TYR A 45 32.26 20.52 -14.54
N THR A 46 31.60 21.16 -13.58
CA THR A 46 30.64 20.49 -12.71
C THR A 46 29.30 20.49 -13.42
N VAL A 47 28.95 19.36 -14.04
CA VAL A 47 27.66 19.17 -14.70
C VAL A 47 26.70 18.52 -13.73
N LEU A 48 25.62 19.25 -13.42
CA LEU A 48 24.48 18.76 -12.64
C LEU A 48 23.30 18.65 -13.59
N SER A 49 22.85 17.43 -13.85
CA SER A 49 21.64 17.23 -14.66
C SER A 49 20.40 17.32 -13.75
N GLN A 50 19.33 17.90 -14.27
CA GLN A 50 18.05 17.92 -13.56
C GLN A 50 17.53 16.48 -13.33
N GLN A 51 17.87 15.55 -14.23
CA GLN A 51 17.54 14.13 -14.12
C GLN A 51 18.26 13.44 -12.95
N GLU A 52 19.51 13.80 -12.64
CA GLU A 52 20.26 13.24 -11.51
C GLU A 52 19.62 13.67 -10.18
N VAL A 53 19.19 14.94 -10.07
CA VAL A 53 18.45 15.44 -8.90
C VAL A 53 17.08 14.78 -8.77
N LEU A 54 16.32 14.67 -9.87
CA LEU A 54 15.03 13.97 -9.88
C LEU A 54 15.18 12.48 -9.56
N GLY A 55 16.23 11.84 -10.06
CA GLY A 55 16.56 10.44 -9.79
C GLY A 55 16.80 10.17 -8.30
N LEU A 56 17.55 11.05 -7.63
CA LEU A 56 17.73 10.98 -6.17
C LEU A 56 16.38 11.09 -5.44
N VAL A 57 15.53 12.06 -5.81
CA VAL A 57 14.20 12.22 -5.19
C VAL A 57 13.31 10.99 -5.41
N ILE A 58 13.26 10.46 -6.64
CA ILE A 58 12.50 9.24 -6.97
C ILE A 58 13.02 8.03 -6.19
N GLN A 59 14.34 7.91 -6.04
CA GLN A 59 14.96 6.84 -5.26
C GLN A 59 14.55 6.92 -3.78
N PHE A 60 14.58 8.11 -3.17
CA PHE A 60 14.11 8.31 -1.80
C PHE A 60 12.62 7.94 -1.66
N ILE A 61 11.77 8.37 -2.59
CA ILE A 61 10.34 8.02 -2.61
C ILE A 61 10.18 6.50 -2.70
N ARG A 62 10.95 5.81 -3.56
CA ARG A 62 10.87 4.35 -3.73
C ARG A 62 11.28 3.59 -2.46
N VAL A 63 12.29 4.08 -1.74
CA VAL A 63 12.69 3.48 -0.45
C VAL A 63 11.57 3.61 0.59
N ILE A 64 10.95 4.79 0.69
CA ILE A 64 9.82 5.03 1.59
C ILE A 64 8.62 4.15 1.20
N GLN A 65 8.30 4.07 -0.09
CA GLN A 65 7.24 3.19 -0.60
C GLN A 65 7.52 1.72 -0.26
N GLY A 66 8.76 1.25 -0.42
CA GLY A 66 9.17 -0.10 -0.06
C GLY A 66 8.95 -0.40 1.43
N LEU A 67 9.30 0.55 2.31
CA LEU A 67 9.04 0.44 3.74
C LEU A 67 7.55 0.32 4.05
N LEU A 68 6.73 1.19 3.43
CA LEU A 68 5.27 1.16 3.62
C LEU A 68 4.66 -0.16 3.16
N ILE A 69 5.12 -0.72 2.03
CA ILE A 69 4.65 -2.02 1.52
C ILE A 69 4.94 -3.13 2.54
N VAL A 70 6.12 -3.14 3.15
CA VAL A 70 6.48 -4.14 4.17
C VAL A 70 5.59 -4.00 5.41
N LEU A 71 5.34 -2.78 5.87
CA LEU A 71 4.45 -2.53 7.01
C LEU A 71 3.01 -2.95 6.71
N SER A 72 2.50 -2.64 5.51
CA SER A 72 1.18 -3.08 5.07
C SER A 72 1.09 -4.61 4.97
N PHE A 73 2.12 -5.27 4.46
CA PHE A 73 2.18 -6.72 4.39
C PHE A 73 2.09 -7.37 5.77
N GLN A 74 2.84 -6.86 6.76
CA GLN A 74 2.75 -7.34 8.14
C GLN A 74 1.35 -7.19 8.73
N ALA A 75 0.71 -6.04 8.51
CA ALA A 75 -0.66 -5.80 8.97
C ALA A 75 -1.65 -6.82 8.37
N VAL A 76 -1.53 -7.10 7.08
CA VAL A 76 -2.35 -8.10 6.38
C VAL A 76 -2.15 -9.50 6.94
N VAL A 77 -0.90 -9.90 7.19
CA VAL A 77 -0.57 -11.23 7.77
C VAL A 77 -1.20 -11.37 9.16
N VAL A 78 -1.00 -10.38 10.03
CA VAL A 78 -1.56 -10.40 11.40
C VAL A 78 -3.08 -10.42 11.38
N SER A 79 -3.71 -9.61 10.51
CA SER A 79 -5.17 -9.59 10.33
C SER A 79 -5.71 -10.94 9.87
N THR A 80 -5.03 -11.58 8.91
CA THR A 80 -5.42 -12.91 8.40
C THR A 80 -5.40 -13.95 9.52
N ILE A 81 -4.36 -13.98 10.36
CA ILE A 81 -4.30 -14.91 11.50
C ILE A 81 -5.41 -14.62 12.50
N MET A 82 -5.68 -13.35 12.79
CA MET A 82 -6.70 -12.92 13.74
C MET A 82 -8.10 -13.39 13.31
N ILE A 83 -8.44 -13.25 12.03
CA ILE A 83 -9.72 -13.74 11.49
C ILE A 83 -9.86 -15.24 11.75
N GLY A 84 -8.80 -16.02 11.51
CA GLY A 84 -8.80 -17.46 11.74
C GLY A 84 -9.04 -17.84 13.21
N ILE A 85 -8.44 -17.10 14.14
CA ILE A 85 -8.64 -17.30 15.59
C ILE A 85 -10.08 -16.97 15.99
N ILE A 86 -10.65 -15.87 15.49
CA ILE A 86 -12.03 -15.48 15.80
C ILE A 86 -13.01 -16.52 15.27
N VAL A 87 -12.82 -16.99 14.04
CA VAL A 87 -13.63 -18.06 13.44
C VAL A 87 -13.51 -19.34 14.27
N TYR A 88 -12.30 -19.71 14.70
CA TYR A 88 -12.08 -20.86 15.58
C TYR A 88 -12.90 -20.76 16.88
N ILE A 89 -12.85 -19.62 17.57
CA ILE A 89 -13.58 -19.40 18.83
C ILE A 89 -15.10 -19.49 18.60
N ASN A 90 -15.61 -18.86 17.54
CA ASN A 90 -17.04 -18.85 17.22
C ASN A 90 -17.56 -20.28 16.99
N ILE A 91 -16.83 -21.10 16.23
CA ILE A 91 -17.20 -22.50 15.97
C ILE A 91 -17.19 -23.33 17.27
N MET A 92 -16.21 -23.12 18.15
CA MET A 92 -16.15 -23.83 19.45
C MET A 92 -17.33 -23.48 20.37
N GLN A 93 -17.74 -22.20 20.38
CA GLN A 93 -18.92 -21.76 21.15
C GLN A 93 -20.22 -22.37 20.62
N ARG A 94 -20.31 -22.64 19.31
CA ARG A 94 -21.47 -23.26 18.64
C ARG A 94 -21.33 -24.78 18.43
N SER A 95 -20.47 -25.45 19.20
CA SER A 95 -20.20 -26.89 19.04
C SER A 95 -21.44 -27.79 19.20
N ARG A 96 -22.40 -27.41 20.05
CA ARG A 96 -23.68 -28.13 20.23
C ARG A 96 -24.51 -28.15 18.93
N GLU A 97 -24.56 -27.03 18.21
CA GLU A 97 -25.28 -26.94 16.93
C GLU A 97 -24.67 -27.89 15.89
N ILE A 98 -23.33 -27.98 15.87
CA ILE A 98 -22.58 -28.89 14.98
C ILE A 98 -22.89 -30.36 15.31
N GLY A 99 -22.95 -30.69 16.60
CA GLY A 99 -23.33 -32.03 17.07
C GLY A 99 -24.73 -32.42 16.60
N VAL A 100 -25.69 -31.50 16.69
CA VAL A 100 -27.08 -31.72 16.21
C VAL A 100 -27.12 -31.86 14.69
N MET A 101 -26.43 -30.99 13.93
CA MET A 101 -26.37 -31.10 12.46
C MET A 101 -25.82 -32.46 12.01
N LYS A 102 -24.75 -32.94 12.65
CA LYS A 102 -24.17 -34.25 12.36
C LYS A 102 -25.09 -35.42 12.75
N ALA A 103 -25.83 -35.30 13.85
CA ALA A 103 -26.79 -36.32 14.27
C ALA A 103 -27.97 -36.47 13.29
N VAL A 104 -28.34 -35.38 12.60
CA VAL A 104 -29.36 -35.37 11.53
C VAL A 104 -28.81 -35.90 10.18
N GLY A 105 -27.48 -36.09 10.07
CA GLY A 105 -26.84 -36.72 8.91
C GLY A 105 -26.07 -35.79 7.99
N TYR A 106 -25.78 -34.54 8.39
CA TYR A 106 -24.92 -33.65 7.60
C TYR A 106 -23.50 -34.20 7.48
N LEU A 107 -22.92 -34.14 6.27
CA LEU A 107 -21.51 -34.50 6.08
C LEU A 107 -20.60 -33.40 6.63
N ASN A 108 -19.36 -33.77 6.97
CA ASN A 108 -18.35 -32.83 7.44
C ASN A 108 -18.13 -31.67 6.44
N ARG A 109 -18.27 -31.92 5.12
CA ARG A 109 -18.12 -30.90 4.07
C ARG A 109 -19.27 -29.91 4.04
N ASP A 110 -20.48 -30.34 4.37
CA ASP A 110 -21.67 -29.47 4.38
C ASP A 110 -21.57 -28.50 5.55
N VAL A 111 -21.22 -29.03 6.72
CA VAL A 111 -20.93 -28.23 7.92
C VAL A 111 -19.78 -27.24 7.64
N GLN A 112 -18.69 -27.69 7.00
CA GLN A 112 -17.59 -26.80 6.61
C GLN A 112 -18.06 -25.64 5.72
N SER A 113 -18.88 -25.96 4.71
CA SER A 113 -19.32 -24.97 3.73
C SER A 113 -20.20 -23.91 4.37
N ILE A 114 -21.09 -24.28 5.30
CA ILE A 114 -21.95 -23.33 6.02
C ILE A 114 -21.12 -22.27 6.76
N PHE A 115 -20.14 -22.70 7.56
CA PHE A 115 -19.28 -21.78 8.31
C PHE A 115 -18.36 -20.96 7.39
N LEU A 116 -17.93 -21.51 6.26
CA LEU A 116 -17.18 -20.76 5.26
C LEU A 116 -18.03 -19.66 4.62
N TYR A 117 -19.29 -19.95 4.29
CA TYR A 117 -20.20 -18.93 3.76
C TYR A 117 -20.52 -17.85 4.80
N GLU A 118 -20.73 -18.21 6.06
CA GLU A 118 -20.91 -17.22 7.15
C GLU A 118 -19.68 -16.29 7.23
N SER A 119 -18.48 -16.87 7.22
CA SER A 119 -17.21 -16.12 7.26
C SER A 119 -17.02 -15.23 6.04
N LEU A 120 -17.38 -15.70 4.85
CA LEU A 120 -17.31 -14.94 3.61
C LEU A 120 -18.27 -13.75 3.59
N ILE A 121 -19.49 -13.92 4.09
CA ILE A 121 -20.48 -12.84 4.20
C ILE A 121 -19.97 -11.75 5.14
N ILE A 122 -19.43 -12.13 6.31
CA ILE A 122 -18.84 -11.19 7.28
C ILE A 122 -17.64 -10.46 6.66
N THR A 123 -16.78 -11.18 5.93
CA THR A 123 -15.61 -10.59 5.23
C THR A 123 -16.06 -9.59 4.17
N PHE A 124 -17.04 -9.95 3.35
CA PHE A 124 -17.59 -9.08 2.31
C PHE A 124 -18.18 -7.79 2.89
N LEU A 125 -18.99 -7.91 3.95
CA LEU A 125 -19.56 -6.74 4.62
C LEU A 125 -18.47 -5.83 5.21
N SER A 126 -17.44 -6.44 5.79
CA SER A 126 -16.28 -5.73 6.34
C SER A 126 -15.50 -4.98 5.25
N LEU A 127 -15.35 -5.56 4.05
CA LEU A 127 -14.71 -4.90 2.91
C LEU A 127 -15.51 -3.69 2.42
N VAL A 128 -16.84 -3.78 2.39
CA VAL A 128 -17.71 -2.64 2.04
C VAL A 128 -17.52 -1.50 3.04
N VAL A 129 -17.52 -1.80 4.34
CA VAL A 129 -17.30 -0.79 5.38
C VAL A 129 -15.89 -0.21 5.28
N ALA A 130 -14.87 -1.05 5.08
CA ALA A 130 -13.49 -0.61 4.92
C ALA A 130 -13.31 0.33 3.72
N PHE A 131 -13.97 0.04 2.60
CA PHE A 131 -13.96 0.91 1.42
C PHE A 131 -14.56 2.29 1.72
N LEU A 132 -15.73 2.34 2.37
CA LEU A 132 -16.38 3.60 2.75
C LEU A 132 -15.50 4.43 3.68
N VAL A 133 -14.91 3.79 4.70
CA VAL A 133 -14.00 4.45 5.64
C VAL A 133 -12.75 4.96 4.92
N SER A 134 -12.16 4.15 4.03
CA SER A 134 -10.99 4.54 3.25
C SER A 134 -11.27 5.76 2.35
N GLN A 135 -12.47 5.84 1.75
CA GLN A 135 -12.85 6.97 0.90
C GLN A 135 -13.01 8.25 1.72
N VAL A 136 -13.61 8.17 2.91
CA VAL A 136 -13.76 9.32 3.82
C VAL A 136 -12.39 9.84 4.27
N ILE A 137 -11.53 8.93 4.75
CA ILE A 137 -10.18 9.29 5.19
C ILE A 137 -9.35 9.87 4.03
N GLY A 138 -9.44 9.26 2.84
CA GLY A 138 -8.75 9.72 1.64
C GLY A 138 -9.20 11.12 1.19
N SER A 139 -10.50 11.41 1.29
CA SER A 139 -11.03 12.75 1.03
C SER A 139 -10.49 13.79 2.00
N ILE A 140 -10.47 13.47 3.31
CA ILE A 140 -9.90 14.36 4.34
C ILE A 140 -8.41 14.60 4.07
N ALA A 141 -7.66 13.55 3.73
CA ALA A 141 -6.24 13.68 3.40
C ALA A 141 -6.03 14.61 2.19
N ASN A 142 -6.85 14.50 1.14
CA ASN A 142 -6.78 15.39 -0.02
C ASN A 142 -7.05 16.86 0.39
N VAL A 143 -8.05 17.12 1.22
CA VAL A 143 -8.35 18.49 1.71
C VAL A 143 -7.19 19.07 2.51
N VAL A 144 -6.60 18.28 3.41
CA VAL A 144 -5.46 18.71 4.23
C VAL A 144 -4.25 19.02 3.34
N VAL A 145 -3.93 18.17 2.36
CA VAL A 145 -2.79 18.42 1.48
C VAL A 145 -3.03 19.63 0.59
N CYS A 146 -4.23 19.80 0.02
CA CYS A 146 -4.58 20.99 -0.75
C CYS A 146 -4.40 22.29 0.05
N HIS A 147 -4.64 22.25 1.37
CA HIS A 147 -4.47 23.43 2.23
C HIS A 147 -2.99 23.83 2.38
N PHE A 148 -2.08 22.87 2.51
CA PHE A 148 -0.64 23.14 2.66
C PHE A 148 0.08 23.31 1.31
N TYR A 149 -0.40 22.64 0.26
CA TYR A 149 0.21 22.60 -1.07
C TYR A 149 -0.86 22.74 -2.17
N PRO A 150 -1.24 23.98 -2.55
CA PRO A 150 -2.33 24.22 -3.50
C PRO A 150 -2.07 23.70 -4.92
N SER A 151 -0.82 23.35 -5.26
CA SER A 151 -0.44 22.79 -6.55
C SER A 151 -0.65 21.27 -6.66
N ILE A 152 -0.94 20.57 -5.55
CA ILE A 152 -1.14 19.12 -5.50
C ILE A 152 -2.59 18.84 -5.10
N THR A 153 -3.44 18.52 -6.09
CA THR A 153 -4.89 18.41 -5.89
C THR A 153 -5.40 16.99 -5.66
N ARG A 154 -4.60 15.95 -5.95
CA ARG A 154 -5.01 14.54 -5.80
C ARG A 154 -3.86 13.68 -5.30
N VAL A 155 -3.77 13.53 -3.98
CA VAL A 155 -2.81 12.60 -3.35
C VAL A 155 -3.40 11.21 -3.21
N PHE A 156 -4.70 11.12 -2.94
CA PHE A 156 -5.44 9.87 -2.83
C PHE A 156 -6.38 9.70 -4.04
N PHE A 157 -6.03 8.77 -4.93
CA PHE A 157 -6.85 8.36 -6.06
C PHE A 157 -7.04 6.84 -6.02
N LEU A 158 -8.27 6.41 -5.80
CA LEU A 158 -8.65 5.01 -5.93
C LEU A 158 -9.13 4.78 -7.35
N ASP A 159 -8.29 4.14 -8.15
CA ASP A 159 -8.70 3.64 -9.45
C ASP A 159 -9.65 2.44 -9.29
N LEU A 160 -10.59 2.29 -10.22
CA LEU A 160 -11.57 1.21 -10.19
C LEU A 160 -10.86 -0.16 -10.21
N GLN A 161 -9.78 -0.28 -10.99
CA GLN A 161 -8.98 -1.50 -11.05
C GLN A 161 -8.36 -1.86 -9.70
N SER A 162 -7.83 -0.86 -8.97
CA SER A 162 -7.24 -1.05 -7.64
C SER A 162 -8.28 -1.50 -6.61
N ILE A 163 -9.50 -0.94 -6.67
CA ILE A 163 -10.60 -1.34 -5.79
C ILE A 163 -10.97 -2.81 -6.02
N LEU A 164 -11.17 -3.21 -7.28
CA LEU A 164 -11.47 -4.60 -7.64
C LEU A 164 -10.37 -5.56 -7.19
N MET A 165 -9.11 -5.20 -7.38
CA MET A 165 -7.97 -6.01 -6.92
C MET A 165 -7.95 -6.16 -5.40
N MET A 166 -8.23 -5.09 -4.63
CA MET A 166 -8.27 -5.14 -3.17
C MET A 166 -9.43 -5.98 -2.63
N ILE A 167 -10.62 -5.85 -3.21
CA ILE A 167 -11.78 -6.67 -2.83
C ILE A 167 -11.48 -8.14 -3.13
N GLY A 168 -10.94 -8.45 -4.31
CA GLY A 168 -10.54 -9.80 -4.68
C GLY A 168 -9.52 -10.41 -3.72
N LEU A 169 -8.43 -9.68 -3.43
CA LEU A 169 -7.41 -10.09 -2.46
C LEU A 169 -8.00 -10.29 -1.06
N GLY A 170 -8.85 -9.36 -0.59
CA GLY A 170 -9.47 -9.45 0.73
C GLY A 170 -10.36 -10.68 0.88
N LEU A 171 -11.18 -10.99 -0.12
CA LEU A 171 -12.01 -12.20 -0.13
C LEU A 171 -11.18 -13.47 -0.15
N VAL A 172 -10.12 -13.53 -0.95
CA VAL A 172 -9.20 -14.68 -1.00
C VAL A 172 -8.53 -14.89 0.36
N LEU A 173 -8.03 -13.82 0.99
CA LEU A 173 -7.39 -13.91 2.30
C LEU A 173 -8.38 -14.30 3.41
N GLY A 174 -9.58 -13.73 3.41
CA GLY A 174 -10.64 -14.10 4.36
C GLY A 174 -11.05 -15.56 4.22
N TYR A 175 -11.20 -16.03 2.98
CA TYR A 175 -11.47 -17.44 2.69
C TYR A 175 -10.37 -18.36 3.20
N LEU A 176 -9.10 -18.09 2.84
CA LEU A 176 -7.95 -18.88 3.25
C LEU A 176 -7.81 -18.93 4.78
N SER A 177 -8.04 -17.80 5.43
CA SER A 177 -8.04 -17.68 6.89
C SER A 177 -9.09 -18.58 7.55
N ALA A 178 -10.34 -18.53 7.07
CA ALA A 178 -11.45 -19.30 7.65
C ALA A 178 -11.40 -20.79 7.28
N TYR A 179 -10.77 -21.16 6.16
CA TYR A 179 -10.69 -22.53 5.67
C TYR A 179 -9.97 -23.47 6.65
N PHE A 180 -8.82 -23.06 7.18
CA PHE A 180 -8.02 -23.87 8.10
C PHE A 180 -8.75 -24.28 9.39
N PRO A 181 -9.30 -23.36 10.21
CA PRO A 181 -9.98 -23.72 11.45
C PRO A 181 -11.25 -24.52 11.18
N THR A 182 -12.03 -24.17 10.14
CA THR A 182 -13.28 -24.83 9.79
C THR A 182 -13.08 -26.28 9.38
N LYS A 183 -12.03 -26.56 8.59
CA LYS A 183 -11.67 -27.92 8.20
C LYS A 183 -11.28 -28.80 9.37
N LYS A 184 -10.55 -28.24 10.35
CA LYS A 184 -10.07 -28.99 11.52
C LYS A 184 -11.22 -29.34 12.47
N ILE A 185 -12.15 -28.41 12.71
CA ILE A 185 -13.22 -28.59 13.70
C ILE A 185 -14.36 -29.46 13.17
N SER A 186 -14.71 -29.33 11.89
CA SER A 186 -15.72 -30.19 11.26
C SER A 186 -15.40 -31.69 11.28
N GLN A 187 -14.17 -32.09 11.61
CA GLN A 187 -13.78 -33.49 11.78
C GLN A 187 -13.93 -33.99 13.22
N LEU A 188 -14.27 -33.12 14.19
CA LEU A 188 -14.47 -33.52 15.58
C LEU A 188 -15.69 -34.42 15.74
N ASP A 189 -15.56 -35.43 16.60
CA ASP A 189 -16.60 -36.43 16.83
C ASP A 189 -17.80 -35.84 17.61
N PRO A 190 -19.02 -35.94 17.07
CA PRO A 190 -20.23 -35.37 17.67
C PRO A 190 -20.56 -36.00 19.05
N VAL A 191 -20.12 -37.23 19.28
CA VAL A 191 -20.32 -37.95 20.55
C VAL A 191 -19.54 -37.31 21.69
N VAL A 192 -18.38 -36.70 21.42
CA VAL A 192 -17.58 -36.00 22.43
C VAL A 192 -18.24 -34.68 22.80
N SER A 193 -18.81 -33.95 21.82
CA SER A 193 -19.48 -32.67 22.09
C SER A 193 -20.78 -32.76 22.89
N LEU A 194 -21.44 -33.93 22.90
CA LEU A 194 -22.68 -34.17 23.68
C LEU A 194 -22.41 -34.77 25.06
N ARG A 195 -21.19 -35.28 25.31
CA ARG A 195 -20.80 -35.96 26.54
C ARG A 195 -19.95 -35.09 27.48
N TYR A 196 -19.54 -33.90 27.05
CA TYR A 196 -19.01 -32.86 27.93
C TYR A 196 -20.18 -32.14 28.64
N GLU A 197 -20.98 -32.93 29.35
CA GLU A 197 -21.83 -32.66 30.52
C GLU A 197 -22.30 -34.01 31.07
#